data_AF-A0A9D8FYS0-F1
#
_entry.id   AF-A0A9D8FYS0-F1
#
_cell.length_a   1.000
_cell.length_b   1.000
_cell.length_c   1.000
_cell.angle_alpha   90.00
_cell.angle_beta   90.00
_cell.angle_gamma   90.00
#
_symmetry.space_group_name_H-M   'P 1'
#
loop_
_entity.id
_entity.type
_entity.pdbx_description
1 polymer ?
#
loop_
_entity_poly.entity_id
_entity_poly.type
_entity_poly.pdbx_seq_one_letter_code
_entity_poly.pdbx_strand_id
1 'polypeptide(L)'
;MSTISLRLPDSLHEMLRDLARKENISINQLATLALAEKVSALATEQYLEARAKRGDRGKFDRAMAKVADIKAEERDRLTSMRTPPVKRANLPR
;
A
#
# COMPACT_ATOMS: atom_id res chain seq x y z
N MET A 1 -11.37 26.92 -0.09
CA MET A 1 -10.72 25.99 -1.03
C MET A 1 -9.93 26.81 -2.04
N SER A 2 -8.79 26.31 -2.49
CA SER A 2 -8.02 26.94 -3.57
C SER A 2 -8.49 26.37 -4.92
N THR A 3 -8.46 27.18 -5.98
CA THR A 3 -8.85 26.77 -7.33
C THR A 3 -7.62 26.41 -8.13
N ILE A 4 -7.66 25.25 -8.80
CA ILE A 4 -6.62 24.80 -9.72
C ILE A 4 -7.24 24.73 -11.12
N SER A 5 -6.66 25.44 -12.09
CA SER A 5 -7.07 25.39 -13.50
C SER A 5 -6.02 24.65 -14.31
N LEU A 6 -6.44 23.59 -15.01
CA LEU A 6 -5.56 22.72 -15.79
C LEU A 6 -6.17 22.50 -17.17
N ARG A 7 -5.30 22.33 -18.18
CA ARG A 7 -5.70 21.83 -19.49
C ARG A 7 -5.36 20.35 -19.56
N LEU A 8 -6.34 19.54 -19.94
CA LEU A 8 -6.18 18.10 -20.13
C LEU A 8 -6.17 17.78 -21.62
N PRO A 9 -5.43 16.75 -22.06
CA PRO A 9 -5.64 16.18 -23.39
C PRO A 9 -7.09 15.72 -23.56
N ASP A 10 -7.66 15.90 -24.75
CA ASP A 10 -9.07 15.60 -25.02
C ASP A 10 -9.44 14.15 -24.66
N SER A 11 -8.56 13.19 -24.98
CA SER A 11 -8.75 11.78 -24.65
C SER A 11 -8.90 11.52 -23.15
N LEU A 12 -8.13 12.24 -22.33
CA LEU A 12 -8.18 12.12 -20.88
C LEU A 12 -9.45 12.80 -20.33
N HIS A 13 -9.81 13.96 -20.88
CA HIS A 13 -11.04 14.65 -20.50
C HIS A 13 -12.28 13.78 -20.76
N GLU A 14 -12.39 13.15 -21.93
CA GLU A 14 -13.51 12.26 -22.25
C GLU A 14 -13.54 11.02 -21.34
N MET A 15 -12.37 10.43 -21.03
CA MET A 15 -12.31 9.32 -20.08
C MET A 15 -12.79 9.70 -18.67
N LEU A 16 -12.36 10.87 -18.17
CA LEU A 16 -12.83 11.42 -16.89
C LEU A 16 -14.34 11.67 -16.92
N ARG A 17 -14.86 12.20 -18.02
CA ARG A 17 -16.29 12.45 -18.22
C ARG A 17 -17.08 11.15 -18.19
N ASP A 18 -16.59 10.09 -18.82
CA ASP A 18 -17.25 8.78 -18.86
C ASP A 18 -17.28 8.12 -17.49
N LEU A 19 -16.15 8.15 -16.77
CA LEU A 19 -16.05 7.60 -15.43
C LEU A 19 -16.93 8.37 -14.44
N ALA A 20 -16.93 9.71 -14.50
CA ALA A 20 -17.77 10.54 -13.65
C ALA A 20 -19.26 10.26 -13.86
N ARG A 21 -19.69 9.99 -15.11
CA ARG A 21 -21.08 9.57 -15.40
C ARG A 21 -21.41 8.21 -14.81
N LYS A 22 -20.50 7.22 -14.89
CA LYS A 22 -20.70 5.89 -14.30
C LYS A 22 -20.84 5.94 -12.78
N GLU A 23 -20.01 6.75 -12.14
CA GLU A 23 -20.00 6.95 -10.68
C GLU A 23 -21.06 7.95 -10.20
N ASN A 24 -21.81 8.59 -11.11
CA ASN A 24 -22.81 9.61 -10.82
C ASN A 24 -22.29 10.78 -9.97
N ILE A 25 -21.10 11.27 -10.30
CA ILE A 25 -20.45 12.42 -9.65
C ILE A 25 -19.97 13.44 -10.69
N SER A 26 -19.64 14.66 -10.26
CA SER A 26 -19.04 15.66 -11.15
C SER A 26 -17.58 15.32 -11.49
N ILE A 27 -17.09 15.80 -12.65
CA ILE A 27 -15.68 15.68 -13.04
C ILE A 27 -14.76 16.30 -11.97
N ASN A 28 -15.16 17.43 -11.38
CA ASN A 28 -14.36 18.10 -10.34
C ASN A 28 -14.26 17.24 -9.07
N GLN A 29 -15.34 16.58 -8.66
CA GLN A 29 -15.31 15.66 -7.52
C GLN A 29 -14.43 14.44 -7.82
N LEU A 30 -14.60 13.84 -9.00
CA LEU A 30 -13.77 12.70 -9.42
C LEU A 30 -12.28 13.07 -9.44
N ALA A 31 -11.93 14.22 -10.03
CA ALA A 31 -10.56 14.71 -10.06
C ALA A 31 -10.02 14.98 -8.65
N THR A 32 -10.83 15.55 -7.76
CA THR A 32 -10.43 15.80 -6.37
C THR A 32 -10.16 14.50 -5.61
N LEU A 33 -11.02 13.48 -5.79
CA LEU A 33 -10.85 12.17 -5.17
C LEU A 33 -9.59 11.46 -5.71
N ALA A 34 -9.42 11.43 -7.03
CA ALA A 34 -8.25 10.81 -7.65
C ALA A 34 -6.93 11.49 -7.22
N LEU A 35 -6.93 12.83 -7.10
CA LEU A 35 -5.78 13.58 -6.58
C LEU A 35 -5.52 13.24 -5.11
N ALA A 36 -6.56 13.22 -4.26
CA ALA A 36 -6.42 12.86 -2.85
C ALA A 36 -5.87 11.44 -2.69
N GLU A 37 -6.36 10.48 -3.49
CA GLU A 37 -5.86 9.10 -3.50
C GLU A 37 -4.40 9.04 -3.92
N LYS A 38 -4.03 9.69 -5.05
CA LYS A 38 -2.66 9.68 -5.55
C LYS A 38 -1.68 10.31 -4.55
N VAL A 39 -2.06 11.43 -3.94
CA VAL A 39 -1.25 12.10 -2.92
C VAL A 39 -1.09 11.21 -1.68
N SER A 40 -2.17 10.57 -1.23
CA SER A 40 -2.13 9.68 -0.07
C SER A 40 -1.24 8.46 -0.31
N ALA A 41 -1.30 7.87 -1.50
CA ALA A 41 -0.46 6.75 -1.90
C ALA A 41 1.03 7.15 -1.89
N LEU A 42 1.39 8.26 -2.54
CA LEU A 42 2.78 8.74 -2.59
C LEU A 42 3.31 9.14 -1.21
N ALA A 43 2.51 9.81 -0.39
CA ALA A 43 2.90 10.16 0.97
C ALA A 43 3.12 8.91 1.84
N THR A 44 2.29 7.89 1.68
CA THR A 44 2.42 6.61 2.39
C THR A 44 3.68 5.87 1.98
N GLU A 45 3.97 5.80 0.68
CA GLU A 45 5.20 5.20 0.15
C GLU A 45 6.44 5.86 0.78
N GLN A 46 6.53 7.19 0.71
CA GLN A 46 7.64 7.96 1.30
C GLN A 46 7.78 7.71 2.81
N TYR A 47 6.67 7.66 3.54
CA TYR A 47 6.68 7.38 4.97
C TYR A 47 7.23 5.96 5.27
N LEU A 48 6.76 4.95 4.53
CA LEU A 48 7.19 3.57 4.70
C LEU A 48 8.67 3.41 4.36
N GLU A 49 9.16 4.04 3.30
CA GLU A 49 10.59 4.05 2.96
C GLU A 49 11.44 4.67 4.07
N ALA A 50 11.05 5.85 4.56
CA ALA A 50 11.74 6.50 5.68
C ALA A 50 11.70 5.65 6.96
N ARG A 51 10.60 4.93 7.20
CA ARG A 51 10.48 4.01 8.34
C ARG A 51 11.32 2.75 8.16
N ALA A 52 11.40 2.22 6.95
CA ALA A 52 12.19 1.05 6.60
C ALA A 52 13.69 1.29 6.77
N LYS A 53 14.18 2.49 6.41
CA LYS A 53 15.58 2.92 6.67
C LYS A 53 15.97 2.90 8.15
N ARG A 54 14.99 3.03 9.05
CA ARG A 54 15.18 2.94 10.50
C ARG A 54 14.99 1.51 11.05
N GLY A 55 14.61 0.58 10.19
CA GLY A 55 14.45 -0.83 10.54
C GLY A 55 15.79 -1.51 10.75
N ASP A 56 15.87 -2.36 11.76
CA ASP A 56 17.04 -3.18 12.05
C ASP A 56 16.59 -4.64 12.14
N ARG A 57 17.09 -5.46 11.21
CA ARG A 57 16.72 -6.86 11.13
C ARG A 57 17.14 -7.66 12.36
N GLY A 58 18.30 -7.36 12.94
CA GLY A 58 18.77 -8.02 14.14
C GLY A 58 17.91 -7.67 15.37
N LYS A 59 17.45 -6.42 15.49
CA LYS A 59 16.48 -6.04 16.55
C LYS A 59 15.17 -6.80 16.38
N PHE A 60 14.70 -6.95 15.15
CA PHE A 60 13.51 -7.73 14.84
C PHE A 60 13.68 -9.21 15.25
N ASP A 61 14.75 -9.86 14.80
CA ASP A 61 14.99 -11.27 15.10
C ASP A 61 15.17 -11.52 16.62
N ARG A 62 15.85 -10.60 17.33
CA ARG A 62 15.95 -10.64 18.81
C ARG A 62 14.61 -10.50 19.51
N ALA A 63 13.71 -9.67 18.97
CA ALA A 63 12.36 -9.55 19.51
C ALA A 63 11.56 -10.84 19.25
N MET A 64 11.66 -11.41 18.05
CA MET A 64 10.99 -12.66 17.68
C MET A 64 11.47 -13.86 18.48
N ALA A 65 12.75 -13.91 18.86
CA ALA A 65 13.30 -14.98 19.71
C ALA A 65 12.68 -15.03 21.12
N LYS A 66 11.94 -14.00 21.55
CA LYS A 66 11.19 -14.00 22.82
C LYS A 66 9.83 -14.67 22.70
N VAL A 67 9.34 -14.90 21.49
CA VAL A 67 8.08 -15.61 21.26
C VAL A 67 8.33 -17.10 21.52
N ALA A 68 7.46 -17.73 22.30
CA ALA A 68 7.58 -19.16 22.62
C ALA A 68 7.45 -20.01 21.34
N ASP A 69 8.35 -20.97 21.16
CA ASP A 69 8.30 -21.94 20.06
C ASP A 69 7.27 -23.04 20.36
N ILE A 70 6.00 -22.66 20.32
CA ILE A 70 4.86 -23.54 20.57
C ILE A 70 3.91 -23.51 19.38
N LYS A 71 3.10 -24.56 19.25
CA LYS A 71 2.08 -24.62 18.21
C LYS A 71 1.11 -23.44 18.35
N ALA A 72 0.89 -22.74 17.24
CA ALA A 72 -0.09 -21.66 17.18
C ALA A 72 -1.48 -22.15 17.63
N GLU A 73 -2.17 -21.30 18.38
CA GLU A 73 -3.55 -21.49 18.76
C GLU A 73 -4.45 -21.63 17.54
N GLU A 74 -5.58 -22.31 17.68
CA GLU A 74 -6.46 -22.64 16.56
C GLU A 74 -6.93 -21.42 15.77
N ARG A 75 -7.23 -20.30 16.46
CA ARG A 75 -7.60 -19.02 15.85
C ARG A 75 -6.47 -18.30 15.12
N ASP A 76 -5.22 -18.61 15.47
CA ASP A 76 -4.01 -18.01 14.90
C ASP A 76 -3.39 -18.90 13.81
N ARG A 77 -3.97 -20.07 13.53
CA ARG A 77 -3.55 -20.95 12.44
C ARG A 77 -3.93 -20.32 11.10
N LEU A 78 -2.95 -20.26 10.20
CA LEU A 78 -3.19 -19.89 8.81
C LEU A 78 -4.15 -20.90 8.16
N THR A 79 -5.28 -20.40 7.65
CA THR A 79 -6.41 -21.23 7.19
C THR A 79 -6.19 -21.88 5.82
N SER A 80 -5.11 -21.57 5.10
CA SER A 80 -4.74 -22.29 3.89
C SER A 80 -3.24 -22.15 3.55
N MET A 81 -2.68 -23.19 2.96
CA MET A 81 -1.30 -23.26 2.49
C MET A 81 -1.02 -22.19 1.42
N ARG A 82 -0.58 -21.00 1.81
CA ARG A 82 0.41 -20.28 1.00
C ARG A 82 1.75 -20.94 1.27
N THR A 83 2.39 -21.41 0.21
CA THR A 83 3.65 -22.17 0.15
C THR A 83 4.56 -21.91 1.35
N PRO A 84 5.06 -22.95 2.05
CA PRO A 84 5.96 -22.74 3.18
C PRO A 84 7.16 -21.89 2.74
N PRO A 85 7.68 -21.01 3.61
CA PRO A 85 8.87 -20.24 3.28
C PRO A 85 9.99 -21.23 2.93
N VAL A 86 10.55 -21.09 1.73
CA VAL A 86 11.73 -21.83 1.29
C VAL A 86 12.75 -21.71 2.41
N LYS A 87 13.21 -22.85 2.97
CA LYS A 87 14.33 -22.87 3.92
C LYS A 87 15.43 -22.04 3.29
N ARG A 88 15.80 -20.91 3.91
CA ARG A 88 16.90 -20.05 3.45
C ARG A 88 18.20 -20.85 3.56
N ALA A 89 18.48 -21.67 2.57
CA ALA A 89 19.80 -22.20 2.34
C ALA A 89 20.67 -21.01 1.91
N ASN A 90 21.57 -20.59 2.80
CA ASN A 90 22.71 -19.72 2.56
C ASN A 90 22.47 -18.54 1.60
N LEU A 91 22.05 -17.39 2.14
CA LEU A 91 22.35 -16.10 1.51
C LEU A 91 23.67 -15.58 2.12
N PRO A 92 24.67 -15.18 1.29
CA PRO A 92 25.90 -14.59 1.80
C PRO A 92 25.60 -13.28 2.56
N ARG A 93 26.44 -13.03 3.56
CA ARG A 93 26.34 -11.93 4.55
C ARG A 93 26.36 -10.55 3.91
#